data_AF-A0A0A5GKC6-F1
#
_entry.id   AF-A0A0A5GKC6-F1
#
_cell.length_a   1.000
_cell.length_b   1.000
_cell.length_c   1.000
_cell.angle_alpha   90.00
_cell.angle_beta   90.00
_cell.angle_gamma   90.00
#
_symmetry.space_group_name_H-M   'P 1'
#
loop_
_entity.id
_entity.type
_entity.pdbx_description
1 polymer ?
#
loop_
_entity_poly.entity_id
_entity_poly.type
_entity_poly.pdbx_seq_one_letter_code
_entity_poly.pdbx_strand_id
1 'polypeptide(L)' 'MLTIYLSLLASFNLLFGIYSFRANRNGNVALSGFIHMGLSFGFAFTIGPLLLALGILQVFAGLLNSFTLPVAK' A
#
# COMPACT_ATOMS: atom_id res chain seq x y z
N MET A 1 -19.11 12.63 5.28
CA MET A 1 -19.45 11.40 4.53
C MET A 1 -18.27 10.91 3.68
N LEU A 2 -17.78 11.68 2.70
CA LEU A 2 -16.66 11.28 1.83
C LEU A 2 -15.39 10.81 2.60
N THR A 3 -14.97 11.55 3.62
CA THR A 3 -13.79 11.21 4.44
C THR A 3 -13.90 9.84 5.10
N ILE A 4 -15.11 9.43 5.53
CA ILE A 4 -15.35 8.12 6.14
C ILE A 4 -15.12 7.01 5.10
N TYR A 5 -15.64 7.19 3.88
CA TYR A 5 -15.42 6.24 2.79
C TYR A 5 -13.94 6.12 2.43
N LEU A 6 -13.22 7.25 2.35
CA LEU A 6 -11.79 7.25 2.07
C LEU A 6 -10.98 6.57 3.19
N SER A 7 -11.38 6.73 4.46
CA SER A 7 -10.69 6.10 5.60
C SER A 7 -10.92 4.60 5.63
N LEU A 8 -12.14 4.15 5.31
CA LEU A 8 -12.46 2.74 5.12
C LEU A 8 -11.65 2.15 3.97
N LEU A 9 -11.60 2.85 2.83
CA LEU A 9 -10.84 2.43 1.66
C LEU A 9 -9.33 2.31 1.96
N ALA A 10 -8.75 3.26 2.68
CA ALA A 10 -7.36 3.19 3.13
C ALA A 10 -7.10 1.97 4.04
N SER A 11 -8.00 1.72 4.98
CA SER A 11 -7.92 0.56 5.89
C SER A 11 -8.00 -0.77 5.13
N PHE A 12 -8.95 -0.89 4.19
CA PHE A 12 -9.07 -2.08 3.33
C PHE A 12 -7.84 -2.27 2.45
N ASN A 13 -7.31 -1.18 1.87
CA ASN A 13 -6.09 -1.24 1.07
C ASN A 13 -4.88 -1.69 1.90
N LEU A 14 -4.76 -1.24 3.16
CA LEU A 14 -3.71 -1.71 4.07
C LEU A 14 -3.80 -3.23 4.31
N LEU A 15 -4.99 -3.73 4.63
CA LEU A 15 -5.22 -5.16 4.84
C LEU A 15 -4.91 -5.96 3.56
N PHE A 16 -5.30 -5.46 2.39
CA PHE A 16 -4.99 -6.07 1.10
C PHE A 16 -3.48 -6.13 0.83
N GLY A 17 -2.75 -5.05 1.13
CA GLY A 17 -1.29 -5.01 1.00
C GLY A 17 -0.60 -6.02 1.92
N ILE A 18 -1.03 -6.11 3.19
CA ILE A 18 -0.48 -7.09 4.16
C ILE A 18 -0.78 -8.53 3.73
N TYR A 19 -2.01 -8.81 3.30
CA TYR A 19 -2.38 -10.12 2.79
C TYR A 19 -1.54 -10.51 1.56
N SER A 20 -1.38 -9.57 0.62
CA SER A 20 -0.58 -9.78 -0.60
C SER A 20 0.89 -10.03 -0.28
N PHE A 21 1.43 -9.34 0.73
CA PHE A 21 2.80 -9.55 1.21
C PHE A 21 2.99 -10.96 1.77
N ARG A 22 2.07 -11.41 2.64
CA ARG A 22 2.09 -12.78 3.19
C ARG A 22 1.91 -13.85 2.11
N ALA A 23 1.19 -13.54 1.05
CA ALA A 23 0.98 -14.43 -0.09
C ALA A 23 2.11 -14.39 -1.14
N ASN A 24 3.23 -13.69 -0.88
CA ASN A 24 4.34 -13.46 -1.82
C ASN A 24 3.88 -12.86 -3.17
N ARG A 25 2.77 -12.13 -3.19
CA ARG A 25 2.25 -11.44 -4.37
C ARG A 25 2.81 -10.03 -4.42
N ASN A 26 4.12 -9.93 -4.61
CA ASN A 26 4.88 -8.69 -4.44
C ASN A 26 4.39 -7.55 -5.38
N GLY A 27 3.94 -7.88 -6.58
CA GLY A 27 3.31 -6.90 -7.49
C GLY A 27 2.03 -6.28 -6.92
N ASN A 28 1.22 -7.05 -6.18
CA ASN A 28 0.02 -6.53 -5.51
C ASN A 28 0.37 -5.66 -4.30
N VAL A 29 1.49 -5.93 -3.62
CA VAL A 29 1.99 -5.07 -2.54
C VAL A 29 2.39 -3.71 -3.10
N ALA A 30 3.10 -3.68 -4.23
CA ALA A 30 3.47 -2.43 -4.88
C ALA A 30 2.23 -1.66 -5.38
N LEU A 31 1.26 -2.34 -5.99
CA LEU A 31 -0.01 -1.73 -6.39
C LEU A 31 -0.76 -1.12 -5.20
N SER A 32 -0.84 -1.84 -4.08
CA SER A 32 -1.44 -1.32 -2.83
C SER A 32 -0.72 -0.06 -2.36
N GLY A 33 0.61 -0.01 -2.47
CA GLY A 33 1.39 1.17 -2.14
C GLY A 33 1.04 2.39 -2.99
N PHE A 34 0.90 2.24 -4.31
CA PHE A 34 0.45 3.32 -5.20
C PHE A 34 -0.95 3.82 -4.87
N ILE A 35 -1.87 2.91 -4.51
CA ILE A 35 -3.22 3.28 -4.07
C ILE A 35 -3.15 4.11 -2.78
N HIS A 36 -2.30 3.75 -1.81
CA HIS A 36 -2.11 4.55 -0.59
C HIS A 36 -1.53 5.93 -0.86
N MET A 37 -0.58 6.05 -1.79
CA MET A 37 -0.06 7.36 -2.23
C MET A 37 -1.18 8.20 -2.85
N GLY A 38 -2.02 7.63 -3.70
CA GLY A 38 -3.17 8.33 -4.28
C GLY A 38 -4.18 8.80 -3.22
N LEU A 39 -4.48 7.94 -2.24
CA LEU A 39 -5.37 8.29 -1.14
C LEU A 39 -4.80 9.39 -0.24
N SER A 40 -3.48 9.49 -0.11
CA SER A 40 -2.82 10.50 0.73
C SER A 40 -3.21 11.94 0.38
N PHE A 41 -3.45 12.23 -0.91
CA PHE A 41 -3.90 13.54 -1.37
C PHE A 41 -5.27 13.92 -0.79
N GLY A 42 -6.17 12.95 -0.63
CA GLY A 42 -7.48 13.16 0.00
C GLY A 42 -7.41 13.46 1.51
N PHE A 43 -6.26 13.20 2.14
CA PHE A 43 -6.00 13.40 3.57
C PHE A 43 -4.87 14.39 3.84
N ALA A 44 -4.50 15.23 2.87
CA ALA A 44 -3.29 16.07 2.94
C ALA A 44 -3.17 16.90 4.24
N PHE A 45 -4.27 17.40 4.78
CA PHE A 45 -4.31 18.22 5.99
C PHE A 45 -4.41 17.44 7.32
N THR A 46 -4.46 16.11 7.27
CA THR A 46 -4.61 15.25 8.45
C THR A 46 -3.55 14.14 8.44
N ILE A 47 -3.93 12.93 8.03
CA ILE A 47 -3.08 11.73 8.04
C ILE A 47 -2.40 11.48 6.68
N GLY A 48 -2.54 12.39 5.72
CA GLY A 48 -1.98 12.28 4.37
C GLY A 48 -0.50 11.94 4.37
N PRO A 49 0.38 12.67 5.11
CA PRO A 49 1.80 12.33 5.18
C PRO A 49 2.08 10.91 5.67
N LEU A 50 1.29 10.39 6.61
CA LEU A 50 1.41 9.03 7.12
C LEU A 50 0.99 8.00 6.05
N LEU A 51 -0.14 8.25 5.36
CA LEU A 51 -0.59 7.38 4.26
C LEU A 51 0.40 7.38 3.09
N LEU A 52 1.03 8.52 2.81
CA LEU A 52 2.07 8.63 1.81
C LEU A 52 3.30 7.79 2.19
N ALA A 53 3.77 7.91 3.44
CA ALA A 53 4.90 7.12 3.94
C ALA A 53 4.61 5.62 3.90
N LEU A 54 3.40 5.19 4.30
CA LEU A 54 2.95 3.80 4.18
C LEU A 54 2.93 3.33 2.73
N GLY A 55 2.43 4.17 1.81
CA GLY A 55 2.44 3.87 0.38
C GLY A 55 3.85 3.68 -0.17
N ILE A 56 4.79 4.57 0.17
CA ILE A 56 6.20 4.45 -0.20
C ILE A 56 6.80 3.15 0.32
N LEU A 57 6.55 2.83 1.60
CA LEU A 57 7.04 1.60 2.21
C LEU A 57 6.50 0.35 1.50
N GLN A 58 5.21 0.34 1.15
CA GLN A 58 4.58 -0.77 0.42
C GLN A 58 5.15 -0.92 -1.00
N VAL A 59 5.35 0.19 -1.74
CA VAL A 59 5.99 0.15 -3.06
C VAL A 59 7.41 -0.39 -2.93
N PHE A 60 8.19 0.13 -1.98
CA PHE A 60 9.56 -0.32 -1.76
C PHE A 60 9.62 -1.80 -1.37
N ALA A 61 8.78 -2.24 -0.43
CA ALA A 61 8.72 -3.63 0.00
C ALA A 61 8.28 -4.57 -1.14
N GLY A 62 7.30 -4.16 -1.94
CA GLY A 62 6.85 -4.93 -3.11
C GLY A 62 7.94 -5.06 -4.17
N LEU A 63 8.64 -3.97 -4.50
CA LEU A 63 9.72 -4.00 -5.48
C LEU A 63 10.92 -4.80 -4.96
N LEU A 64 11.40 -4.52 -3.74
CA LEU A 64 12.58 -5.17 -3.18
C LEU A 64 12.39 -6.68 -3.09
N ASN A 65 11.25 -7.16 -2.57
CA ASN A 65 10.96 -8.60 -2.51
C ASN A 65 10.74 -9.24 -3.89
N SER A 66 10.42 -8.45 -4.92
CA SER A 66 10.37 -8.95 -6.30
C SER A 66 11.76 -9.19 -6.90
N PHE A 67 12.79 -8.49 -6.41
CA PHE A 67 14.17 -8.63 -6.88
C PHE A 67 15.03 -9.58 -6.02
N THR A 68 14.72 -9.73 -4.73
CA THR A 68 15.53 -10.51 -3.79
C THR A 68 15.11 -11.98 -3.65
N LEU A 69 13.91 -12.36 -4.07
CA LEU A 69 13.51 -13.76 -4.07
C LEU A 69 14.04 -14.43 -5.36
N PRO A 70 14.97 -15.40 -5.28
CA PRO A 70 15.23 -16.26 -6.42
C PRO A 70 13.91 -16.94 -6.79
N VAL A 71 13.59 -16.93 -8.08
CA VAL A 71 12.50 -17.71 -8.65
C VAL A 71 12.84 -19.19 -8.48
N ALA A 72 12.64 -19.72 -7.27
CA ALA A 72 12.45 -21.14 -7.05
C ALA A 72 10.97 -21.41 -7.36
N LYS A 73 10.69 -21.63 -8.65
CA LYS A 73 9.49 -22.32 -9.09
C LYS A 73 9.78 -23.81 -9.14
#